data_AF-A0A1H4T8A9-F1
#
_entry.id   AF-A0A1H4T8A9-F1
#
_cell.length_a   1.000
_cell.length_b   1.000
_cell.length_c   1.000
_cell.angle_alpha   90.00
_cell.angle_beta   90.00
_cell.angle_gamma   90.00
#
_symmetry.space_group_name_H-M   'P 1'
#
loop_
_entity.id
_entity.type
_entity.pdbx_description
1 polymer ?
#
loop_
_entity_poly.entity_id
_entity_poly.type
_entity_poly.pdbx_seq_one_letter_code
_entity_poly.pdbx_strand_id
1 'polypeptide(L)'
;MHPQPVTWREVAIGETAIIVSHCEPVAIVRRLRHADLLVSWPDLDVGLRSPTATVLRAPTGAWVLYRPMESEDPATPPGEPAAIHVAWDGTLTRFVALQASHLLGATRHGLWLSTLPSPHPRDLSAWSSTDELVVLGPDSVQRRVSSDRRAAFAVDDGERPMLLLYAAAPEPVRTWGGTSFAHELLQVALPADDVPRTTGDGAQPFSEDELRDVIDVIGVRDVDNEPNDPGLRWNRVEITEADCESAVAAVRSEFAHLANYWRGEDGRTSPLSHGLSDPSVDVEGTWPFTRVEVSFRHPHYVQGRLRRTIRVFDDAGRVSPALYASIHLMEDLSTGRLPSPELAHDGVLDI
;
A
#
# COMPACT_ATOMS: atom_id res chain seq x y z
N MET A 1 0.56 -13.81 -13.52
CA MET A 1 0.50 -12.40 -13.07
C MET A 1 1.31 -11.52 -14.05
N HIS A 2 0.63 -10.76 -14.90
CA HIS A 2 1.28 -9.76 -15.75
C HIS A 2 2.02 -8.73 -14.87
N PRO A 3 3.14 -8.13 -15.33
CA PRO A 3 3.68 -6.95 -14.66
C PRO A 3 2.53 -5.96 -14.51
N GLN A 4 2.27 -5.49 -13.29
CA GLN A 4 1.30 -4.42 -13.13
C GLN A 4 1.77 -3.25 -13.99
N PRO A 5 0.89 -2.65 -14.80
CA PRO A 5 1.26 -1.47 -15.57
C PRO A 5 1.84 -0.45 -14.59
N VAL A 6 2.90 0.26 -15.03
CA VAL A 6 3.47 1.34 -14.23
C VAL A 6 2.38 2.39 -14.08
N THR A 7 1.67 2.36 -12.96
CA THR A 7 0.60 3.33 -12.73
C THR A 7 1.25 4.64 -12.28
N TRP A 8 1.03 5.68 -13.06
CA TRP A 8 1.49 7.02 -12.74
C TRP A 8 0.38 7.81 -12.06
N ARG A 9 0.76 8.63 -11.09
CA ARG A 9 -0.14 9.52 -10.36
C ARG A 9 0.26 10.97 -10.58
N GLU A 10 -0.72 11.83 -10.85
CA GLU A 10 -0.53 13.26 -11.03
C GLU A 10 -0.99 14.06 -9.82
N VAL A 11 -0.09 14.89 -9.30
CA VAL A 11 -0.35 15.91 -8.28
C VAL A 11 -0.26 17.28 -8.93
N ALA A 12 -1.40 17.99 -9.02
CA ALA A 12 -1.47 19.34 -9.56
C ALA A 12 -1.32 20.42 -8.48
N ILE A 13 -0.40 21.37 -8.69
CA ILE A 13 -0.05 22.48 -7.80
C ILE A 13 0.08 23.76 -8.63
N GLY A 14 -0.99 24.57 -8.67
CA GLY A 14 -1.04 25.75 -9.53
C GLY A 14 -0.82 25.37 -10.99
N GLU A 15 0.19 25.95 -11.64
CA GLU A 15 0.59 25.63 -13.03
C GLU A 15 1.64 24.51 -13.14
N THR A 16 1.93 23.81 -12.03
CA THR A 16 2.88 22.69 -11.97
C THR A 16 2.14 21.38 -11.79
N ALA A 17 2.56 20.34 -12.52
CA ALA A 17 2.13 18.97 -12.31
C ALA A 17 3.33 18.10 -11.91
N ILE A 18 3.20 17.33 -10.84
CA ILE A 18 4.19 16.35 -10.41
C ILE A 18 3.63 14.96 -10.68
N ILE A 19 4.26 14.24 -11.60
CA ILE A 19 3.83 12.93 -12.07
C ILE A 19 4.74 11.87 -11.45
N VAL A 20 4.21 11.05 -10.54
CA VAL A 20 4.97 10.10 -9.72
C VAL A 20 4.67 8.67 -10.16
N SER A 21 5.70 7.84 -10.32
CA SER A 21 5.53 6.41 -10.56
C SER A 21 5.17 5.68 -9.26
N HIS A 22 4.16 4.80 -9.27
CA HIS A 22 3.87 3.94 -8.12
C HIS A 22 4.88 2.80 -7.92
N CYS A 23 5.56 2.39 -9.00
CA CYS A 23 6.42 1.21 -8.98
C CYS A 23 7.90 1.59 -8.97
N GLU A 24 8.27 2.69 -9.61
CA GLU A 24 9.65 3.11 -9.80
C GLU A 24 10.00 4.35 -8.96
N PRO A 25 11.28 4.53 -8.59
CA PRO A 25 11.71 5.60 -7.69
C PRO A 25 11.93 6.91 -8.47
N VAL A 26 10.88 7.38 -9.16
CA VAL A 26 10.96 8.48 -10.12
C VAL A 26 9.71 9.33 -10.15
N ALA A 27 9.91 10.63 -10.34
CA ALA A 27 8.87 11.59 -10.67
C ALA A 27 9.30 12.54 -11.79
N ILE A 28 8.33 13.09 -12.49
CA ILE A 28 8.50 14.13 -13.50
C ILE A 28 7.77 15.38 -13.00
N VAL A 29 8.50 16.49 -12.88
CA VAL A 29 7.92 17.80 -12.57
C VAL A 29 7.74 18.58 -13.87
N ARG A 30 6.49 18.74 -14.28
CA ARG A 30 6.08 19.46 -15.48
C ARG A 30 5.61 20.86 -15.11
N ARG A 31 6.20 21.87 -15.75
CA ARG A 31 5.85 23.27 -15.55
C ARG A 31 5.53 23.92 -16.88
N LEU A 32 4.49 24.75 -16.90
CA LEU A 32 4.06 25.43 -18.11
C LEU A 32 5.23 26.22 -18.73
N ARG A 33 5.53 25.96 -20.01
CA ARG A 33 6.61 26.61 -20.79
C ARG A 33 8.04 26.36 -20.28
N HIS A 34 8.25 25.37 -19.43
CA HIS A 34 9.57 24.92 -19.03
C HIS A 34 9.80 23.46 -19.47
N ALA A 35 11.06 23.05 -19.55
CA ALA A 35 11.39 21.65 -19.77
C ALA A 35 10.97 20.81 -18.55
N ASP A 36 10.51 19.59 -18.80
CA ASP A 36 10.20 18.61 -17.77
C ASP A 36 11.47 18.33 -16.93
N LEU A 37 11.34 18.34 -15.62
CA LEU A 37 12.41 17.97 -14.70
C LEU A 37 12.21 16.53 -14.25
N LEU A 38 13.18 15.68 -14.54
CA LEU A 38 13.20 14.29 -14.08
C LEU A 38 13.90 14.21 -12.72
N VAL A 39 13.23 13.63 -11.74
CA VAL A 39 13.71 13.50 -10.35
C VAL A 39 13.64 12.04 -9.94
N SER A 40 14.68 11.52 -9.26
CA SER A 40 14.72 10.12 -8.85
C SER A 40 15.45 9.87 -7.53
N TRP A 41 15.15 8.72 -6.93
CA TRP A 41 15.69 8.29 -5.63
C TRP A 41 15.90 6.77 -5.58
N PRO A 42 16.66 6.18 -6.54
CA PRO A 42 16.81 4.72 -6.64
C PRO A 42 17.53 4.08 -5.46
N ASP A 43 18.23 4.90 -4.68
CA ASP A 43 19.00 4.59 -3.49
C ASP A 43 18.19 4.71 -2.17
N LEU A 44 16.90 5.04 -2.23
CA LEU A 44 16.09 5.14 -1.02
C LEU A 44 15.99 3.79 -0.31
N ASP A 45 16.41 3.76 0.94
CA ASP A 45 16.34 2.57 1.78
C ASP A 45 14.90 2.33 2.23
N VAL A 46 14.34 1.22 1.75
CA VAL A 46 13.01 0.70 2.11
C VAL A 46 13.13 -0.72 2.67
N GLY A 47 14.35 -1.15 2.99
CA GLY A 47 14.67 -2.51 3.45
C GLY A 47 14.54 -3.59 2.37
N LEU A 48 14.42 -4.83 2.84
CA LEU A 48 14.45 -6.05 2.02
C LEU A 48 13.08 -6.51 1.54
N ARG A 49 12.01 -5.82 1.93
CA ARG A 49 10.64 -6.14 1.53
C ARG A 49 10.14 -5.15 0.49
N SER A 50 9.49 -5.65 -0.54
CA SER A 50 8.88 -4.82 -1.58
C SER A 50 7.91 -3.81 -0.94
N PRO A 51 8.02 -2.52 -1.29
CA PRO A 51 7.14 -1.50 -0.76
C PRO A 51 5.89 -1.32 -1.63
N THR A 52 4.82 -0.85 -1.02
CA THR A 52 3.71 -0.17 -1.70
C THR A 52 3.93 1.34 -1.58
N ALA A 53 3.64 2.09 -2.64
CA ALA A 53 3.69 3.54 -2.63
C ALA A 53 2.30 4.13 -2.40
N THR A 54 2.21 5.21 -1.63
CA THR A 54 1.02 6.07 -1.52
C THR A 54 1.43 7.49 -1.85
N VAL A 55 0.83 8.06 -2.89
CA VAL A 55 1.10 9.45 -3.33
C VAL A 55 0.05 10.37 -2.74
N LEU A 56 0.49 11.50 -2.18
CA LEU A 56 -0.37 12.50 -1.55
C LEU A 56 -0.04 13.89 -2.08
N ARG A 57 -1.08 14.68 -2.30
CA ARG A 57 -0.97 16.09 -2.67
C ARG A 57 -0.72 16.95 -1.42
N ALA A 58 0.19 17.91 -1.52
CA ALA A 58 0.31 19.03 -0.60
C ALA A 58 0.56 20.33 -1.39
N PRO A 59 0.26 21.51 -0.83
CA PRO A 59 0.60 22.78 -1.50
C PRO A 59 2.09 22.97 -1.80
N THR A 60 2.97 22.27 -1.07
CA THR A 60 4.43 22.37 -1.22
C THR A 60 5.00 21.41 -2.27
N GLY A 61 4.24 20.39 -2.69
CA GLY A 61 4.76 19.31 -3.52
C GLY A 61 3.92 18.03 -3.47
N ALA A 62 4.53 16.94 -3.93
CA ALA A 62 3.99 15.60 -3.80
C ALA A 62 4.73 14.84 -2.69
N TRP A 63 3.98 14.22 -1.79
CA TRP A 63 4.53 13.25 -0.85
C TRP A 63 4.35 11.84 -1.39
N VAL A 64 5.38 11.01 -1.23
CA VAL A 64 5.37 9.59 -1.57
C VAL A 64 5.75 8.83 -0.32
N LEU A 65 4.80 8.09 0.25
CA LEU A 65 5.04 7.21 1.39
C LEU A 65 5.19 5.77 0.89
N TYR A 66 6.36 5.19 1.13
CA TYR A 66 6.64 3.78 0.91
C TYR A 66 6.36 3.01 2.20
N ARG A 67 5.53 1.97 2.10
CA ARG A 67 5.24 1.04 3.21
C ARG A 67 5.57 -0.38 2.79
N PRO A 68 6.31 -1.15 3.60
CA PRO A 68 6.56 -2.55 3.31
C PRO A 68 5.24 -3.30 3.07
N MET A 69 5.22 -4.19 2.09
CA MET A 69 4.08 -5.10 1.91
C MET A 69 3.84 -5.92 3.18
N GLU A 70 2.57 -6.20 3.45
CA GLU A 70 2.18 -7.00 4.61
C GLU A 70 2.62 -8.46 4.42
N SER A 71 3.01 -9.09 5.52
CA SER A 71 3.32 -10.52 5.58
C SER A 71 2.93 -11.07 6.95
N GLU A 72 2.31 -12.25 6.99
CA GLU A 72 2.03 -12.99 8.22
C GLU A 72 3.18 -13.92 8.61
N ASP A 73 4.12 -14.18 7.70
CA ASP A 73 5.27 -15.03 7.98
C ASP A 73 6.37 -14.21 8.71
N PRO A 74 6.66 -14.52 9.98
CA PRO A 74 7.67 -13.82 10.76
C PRO A 74 9.11 -14.04 10.24
N ALA A 75 9.35 -15.06 9.42
CA ALA A 75 10.63 -15.29 8.76
C ALA A 75 10.81 -14.43 7.49
N THR A 76 9.76 -13.74 7.02
CA THR A 76 9.89 -12.81 5.90
C THR A 76 10.78 -11.63 6.31
N PRO A 77 11.87 -11.33 5.58
CA PRO A 77 12.74 -10.20 5.87
C PRO A 77 11.96 -8.88 6.10
N PRO A 78 12.43 -8.02 7.02
CA PRO A 78 11.75 -6.77 7.30
C PRO A 78 11.88 -5.80 6.12
N GLY A 79 10.89 -4.92 6.00
CA GLY A 79 11.03 -3.70 5.22
C GLY A 79 11.02 -2.49 6.13
N GLU A 80 11.41 -1.34 5.58
CA GLU A 80 11.44 -0.08 6.30
C GLU A 80 10.51 0.94 5.63
N PRO A 81 9.55 1.53 6.35
CA PRO A 81 8.78 2.62 5.78
C PRO A 81 9.67 3.85 5.58
N ALA A 82 9.46 4.52 4.45
CA ALA A 82 10.22 5.69 4.05
C ALA A 82 9.29 6.70 3.37
N ALA A 83 9.64 7.98 3.42
CA ALA A 83 8.88 9.04 2.78
C ALA A 83 9.78 9.94 1.94
N ILE A 84 9.25 10.37 0.80
CA ILE A 84 9.87 11.36 -0.09
C ILE A 84 8.91 12.52 -0.26
N HIS A 85 9.43 13.74 -0.18
CA HIS A 85 8.75 14.92 -0.70
C HIS A 85 9.46 15.37 -1.98
N VAL A 86 8.69 15.49 -3.05
CA VAL A 86 9.11 16.09 -4.31
C VAL A 86 8.50 17.49 -4.37
N ALA A 87 9.32 18.53 -4.24
CA ALA A 87 8.87 19.90 -4.35
C ALA A 87 8.57 20.28 -5.81
N TRP A 88 7.81 21.35 -6.02
CA TRP A 88 7.46 21.87 -7.36
C TRP A 88 8.66 22.35 -8.19
N ASP A 89 9.83 22.54 -7.57
CA ASP A 89 11.08 22.88 -8.25
C ASP A 89 11.98 21.66 -8.51
N GLY A 90 11.55 20.46 -8.08
CA GLY A 90 12.30 19.21 -8.19
C GLY A 90 13.19 18.88 -6.99
N THR A 91 13.22 19.73 -5.95
CA THR A 91 13.96 19.45 -4.72
C THR A 91 13.38 18.22 -4.01
N LEU A 92 14.27 17.31 -3.57
CA LEU A 92 13.91 16.13 -2.81
C LEU A 92 14.19 16.30 -1.32
N THR A 93 13.23 15.90 -0.50
CA THR A 93 13.45 15.67 0.93
C THR A 93 13.14 14.21 1.24
N ARG A 94 13.99 13.56 2.06
CA ARG A 94 13.93 12.12 2.30
C ARG A 94 13.84 11.83 3.80
N PHE A 95 13.00 10.87 4.16
CA PHE A 95 12.92 10.31 5.50
C PHE A 95 12.96 8.78 5.42
N VAL A 96 13.82 8.14 6.20
CA VAL A 96 14.03 6.69 6.22
C VAL A 96 13.86 6.16 7.64
N ALA A 97 13.79 4.83 7.79
CA ALA A 97 13.62 4.15 9.08
C ALA A 97 12.45 4.73 9.90
N LEU A 98 11.34 5.05 9.23
CA LEU A 98 10.16 5.56 9.89
C LEU A 98 9.62 4.47 10.82
N GLN A 99 9.46 4.79 12.10
CA GLN A 99 8.68 3.96 13.01
C GLN A 99 7.30 3.83 12.39
N ALA A 100 6.85 2.60 12.09
CA ALA A 100 5.61 2.37 11.34
C ALA A 100 4.47 3.23 11.93
N SER A 101 4.00 4.17 11.13
CA SER A 101 3.04 5.19 11.56
C SER A 101 1.84 5.15 10.62
N HIS A 102 0.64 5.30 11.18
CA HIS A 102 -0.58 5.33 10.40
C HIS A 102 -0.66 6.64 9.62
N LEU A 103 -0.87 6.57 8.31
CA LEU A 103 -0.94 7.75 7.45
C LEU A 103 -2.25 8.51 7.70
N LEU A 104 -2.18 9.81 8.01
CA LEU A 104 -3.34 10.68 8.19
C LEU A 104 -3.60 11.57 6.97
N GLY A 105 -2.55 11.92 6.21
CA GLY A 105 -2.64 12.78 5.03
C GLY A 105 -1.48 13.76 4.96
N ALA A 106 -1.60 14.77 4.10
CA ALA A 106 -0.57 15.78 3.91
C ALA A 106 -1.17 17.18 3.89
N THR A 107 -0.45 18.13 4.48
CA THR A 107 -0.77 19.56 4.44
C THR A 107 0.45 20.36 4.03
N ARG A 108 0.34 21.69 3.90
CA ARG A 108 1.49 22.57 3.67
C ARG A 108 2.62 22.40 4.69
N HIS A 109 2.29 21.93 5.89
CA HIS A 109 3.26 21.68 6.95
C HIS A 109 4.10 20.42 6.71
N GLY A 110 3.59 19.45 5.94
CA GLY A 110 4.23 18.16 5.75
C GLY A 110 3.28 16.98 5.73
N LEU A 111 3.87 15.78 5.78
CA LEU A 111 3.19 14.49 5.89
C LEU A 111 2.82 14.22 7.34
N TRP A 112 1.54 13.99 7.62
CA TRP A 112 1.02 13.70 8.96
C TRP A 112 0.85 12.21 9.17
N LEU A 113 1.40 11.73 10.28
CA LEU A 113 1.39 10.33 10.66
C LEU A 113 0.98 10.20 12.14
N SER A 114 0.16 9.21 12.48
CA SER A 114 -0.08 8.83 13.89
C SER A 114 0.89 7.73 14.29
N THR A 115 1.44 7.83 15.50
CA THR A 115 2.34 6.81 16.07
C THR A 115 1.59 5.63 16.67
N LEU A 116 0.27 5.73 16.78
CA LEU A 116 -0.57 4.72 17.41
C LEU A 116 -1.48 4.08 16.35
N PRO A 117 -1.73 2.76 16.47
CA PRO A 117 -2.67 2.10 15.58
C PRO A 117 -4.10 2.60 15.85
N SER A 118 -4.98 2.45 14.85
CA SER A 118 -6.40 2.71 15.04
C SER A 118 -6.94 1.82 16.17
N PRO A 119 -7.60 2.40 17.19
CA PRO A 119 -8.11 1.62 18.30
C PRO A 119 -9.25 0.70 17.88
N HIS A 120 -9.44 -0.40 18.62
CA HIS A 120 -10.58 -1.28 18.40
C HIS A 120 -11.89 -0.49 18.60
N PRO A 121 -12.92 -0.64 17.74
CA PRO A 121 -14.15 0.17 17.82
C PRO A 121 -14.87 0.12 19.18
N ARG A 122 -14.70 -0.97 19.93
CA ARG A 122 -15.31 -1.16 21.26
C ARG A 122 -14.45 -0.72 22.44
N ASP A 123 -13.20 -0.31 22.21
CA ASP A 123 -12.32 0.19 23.28
C ASP A 123 -12.53 1.69 23.49
N LEU A 124 -13.60 2.04 24.18
CA LEU A 124 -14.01 3.43 24.40
C LEU A 124 -12.89 4.31 25.00
N SER A 125 -12.03 3.72 25.83
CA SER A 125 -10.93 4.45 26.49
C SER A 125 -9.79 4.81 25.55
N ALA A 126 -9.55 3.98 24.54
CA ALA A 126 -8.51 4.24 23.55
C ALA A 126 -8.90 5.32 22.53
N TRP A 127 -10.20 5.60 22.35
CA TRP A 127 -10.67 6.68 21.46
C TRP A 127 -10.52 8.08 22.09
N SER A 128 -10.54 8.18 23.41
CA SER A 128 -10.39 9.43 24.16
C SER A 128 -8.99 9.66 24.74
N SER A 129 -8.05 8.74 24.47
CA SER A 129 -6.67 8.92 24.86
C SER A 129 -5.96 9.93 23.96
N THR A 130 -5.01 10.66 24.52
CA THR A 130 -4.09 11.52 23.77
C THR A 130 -3.43 10.74 22.64
N ASP A 131 -3.45 11.33 21.44
CA ASP A 131 -2.77 10.81 20.27
C ASP A 131 -1.44 11.55 20.06
N GLU A 132 -0.42 10.81 19.66
CA GLU A 132 0.91 11.36 19.41
C GLU A 132 1.16 11.31 17.90
N LEU A 133 1.21 12.49 17.30
CA LEU A 133 1.34 12.67 15.86
C LEU A 133 2.76 13.10 15.49
N VAL A 134 3.17 12.71 14.30
CA VAL A 134 4.44 13.10 13.69
C VAL A 134 4.15 13.83 12.39
N VAL A 135 4.80 14.98 12.19
CA VAL A 135 4.77 15.74 10.94
C VAL A 135 6.15 15.74 10.31
N LEU A 136 6.28 15.17 9.12
CA LEU A 136 7.51 15.20 8.33
C LEU A 136 7.47 16.44 7.44
N GLY A 137 8.28 17.45 7.75
CA GLY A 137 8.30 18.70 7.01
C GLY A 137 9.11 18.64 5.71
N PRO A 138 8.75 19.46 4.71
CA PRO A 138 9.54 19.59 3.47
C PRO A 138 10.92 20.26 3.71
N ASP A 139 11.15 20.78 4.92
CA ASP A 139 12.40 21.34 5.41
C ASP A 139 13.33 20.28 6.04
N SER A 140 13.03 18.99 5.85
CA SER A 140 13.72 17.86 6.48
C SER A 140 13.57 17.80 8.00
N VAL A 141 12.66 18.58 8.59
CA VAL A 141 12.43 18.60 10.05
C VAL A 141 11.23 17.72 10.40
N GLN A 142 11.45 16.82 11.37
CA GLN A 142 10.37 16.06 12.00
C GLN A 142 9.85 16.81 13.23
N ARG A 143 8.53 17.00 13.31
CA ARG A 143 7.84 17.64 14.43
C ARG A 143 6.90 16.66 15.11
N ARG A 144 6.71 16.81 16.42
CA ARG A 144 5.73 16.04 17.20
C ARG A 144 4.58 16.95 17.62
N VAL A 145 3.37 16.41 17.56
CA VAL A 145 2.14 17.11 17.93
C VAL A 145 1.30 16.18 18.80
N SER A 146 0.92 16.66 19.98
CA SER A 146 -0.02 15.93 20.83
C SER A 146 -1.45 16.38 20.52
N SER A 147 -2.36 15.44 20.34
CA SER A 147 -3.79 15.69 20.15
C SER A 147 -4.56 15.13 21.33
N ASP A 148 -5.54 15.84 21.86
CA ASP A 148 -6.37 15.35 22.97
C ASP A 148 -7.31 14.20 22.58
N ARG A 149 -7.42 13.93 21.28
CA ARG A 149 -8.23 12.86 20.67
C ARG A 149 -7.49 12.19 19.52
N ARG A 150 -8.02 11.05 19.07
CA ARG A 150 -7.53 10.34 17.88
C ARG A 150 -7.69 11.18 16.62
N ALA A 151 -6.60 11.33 15.87
CA ALA A 151 -6.65 11.94 14.57
C ALA A 151 -7.18 10.96 13.53
N ALA A 152 -8.07 11.43 12.67
CA ALA A 152 -8.61 10.69 11.54
C ALA A 152 -7.86 11.05 10.24
N PHE A 153 -7.78 12.34 9.93
CA PHE A 153 -7.19 12.82 8.68
C PHE A 153 -6.49 14.17 8.86
N ALA A 154 -5.48 14.45 8.04
CA ALA A 154 -4.90 15.78 7.88
C ALA A 154 -5.04 16.20 6.42
N VAL A 155 -5.68 17.35 6.17
CA VAL A 155 -6.06 17.78 4.82
C VAL A 155 -5.74 19.25 4.60
N ASP A 156 -5.38 19.59 3.36
CA ASP A 156 -5.13 20.97 2.93
C ASP A 156 -5.59 21.11 1.47
N ASP A 157 -6.72 21.78 1.30
CA ASP A 157 -7.30 22.07 -0.02
C ASP A 157 -6.50 23.16 -0.77
N GLY A 158 -5.56 23.83 -0.10
CA GLY A 158 -4.79 24.97 -0.60
C GLY A 158 -5.22 26.29 0.03
N GLU A 159 -6.46 26.38 0.51
CA GLU A 159 -6.96 27.54 1.25
C GLU A 159 -6.68 27.40 2.74
N ARG A 160 -7.04 26.24 3.34
CA ARG A 160 -6.98 26.05 4.79
C ARG A 160 -6.47 24.65 5.15
N PRO A 161 -5.33 24.55 5.87
CA PRO A 161 -4.93 23.30 6.47
C PRO A 161 -5.80 22.99 7.67
N MET A 162 -6.26 21.76 7.81
CA MET A 162 -7.05 21.31 8.94
C MET A 162 -6.72 19.88 9.34
N LEU A 163 -6.97 19.57 10.61
CA LEU A 163 -6.89 18.23 11.16
C LEU A 163 -8.31 17.78 11.53
N LEU A 164 -8.70 16.61 11.04
CA LEU A 164 -9.93 15.94 11.41
C LEU A 164 -9.66 14.97 12.54
N LEU A 165 -10.45 15.05 13.60
CA LEU A 165 -10.36 14.24 14.80
C LEU A 165 -11.64 13.42 14.96
N TYR A 166 -11.53 12.23 15.52
CA TYR A 166 -12.71 11.50 15.96
C TYR A 166 -13.32 12.18 17.18
N ALA A 167 -14.63 12.45 17.15
CA ALA A 167 -15.32 13.07 18.27
C ALA A 167 -15.33 12.16 19.50
N ALA A 168 -15.57 10.85 19.26
CA ALA A 168 -15.63 9.81 20.26
C ALA A 168 -15.41 8.43 19.60
N ALA A 169 -15.54 7.37 20.40
CA ALA A 169 -15.64 6.01 19.88
C ALA A 169 -16.84 5.88 18.92
N PRO A 170 -16.72 5.06 17.86
CA PRO A 170 -17.80 4.94 16.89
C PRO A 170 -19.05 4.26 17.45
N GLU A 171 -20.20 4.65 16.90
CA GLU A 171 -21.46 4.02 17.24
C GLU A 171 -21.69 2.76 16.41
N PRO A 172 -22.11 1.63 17.02
CA PRO A 172 -22.41 0.41 16.29
C PRO A 172 -23.73 0.55 15.53
N VAL A 173 -23.68 0.40 14.21
CA VAL A 173 -24.83 0.36 13.30
C VAL A 173 -25.09 -1.09 12.91
N ARG A 174 -26.27 -1.62 13.26
CA ARG A 174 -26.66 -2.98 12.86
C ARG A 174 -27.10 -3.00 11.41
N THR A 175 -26.39 -3.76 10.59
CA THR A 175 -26.72 -4.02 9.18
C THR A 175 -27.01 -5.51 9.01
N TRP A 176 -27.72 -5.89 7.94
CA TRP A 176 -28.11 -7.28 7.71
C TRP A 176 -26.86 -8.17 7.60
N GLY A 177 -26.61 -9.00 8.62
CA GLY A 177 -25.48 -9.93 8.66
C GLY A 177 -24.22 -9.42 9.37
N GLY A 178 -24.21 -8.21 9.96
CA GLY A 178 -23.00 -7.67 10.60
C GLY A 178 -23.23 -6.46 11.51
N THR A 179 -22.14 -5.97 12.10
CA THR A 179 -22.09 -4.68 12.82
C THR A 179 -21.13 -3.76 12.08
N SER A 180 -21.66 -2.67 11.54
CA SER A 180 -20.89 -1.55 11.01
C SER A 180 -20.68 -0.51 12.12
N PHE A 181 -19.78 0.45 11.91
CA PHE A 181 -19.44 1.46 12.89
C PHE A 181 -19.49 2.85 12.24
N ALA A 182 -20.26 3.77 12.82
CA ALA A 182 -20.37 5.15 12.35
C ALA A 182 -19.47 6.05 13.19
N HIS A 183 -18.69 6.91 12.53
CA HIS A 183 -17.76 7.83 13.18
C HIS A 183 -18.26 9.26 13.04
N GLU A 184 -18.27 10.00 14.15
CA GLU A 184 -18.44 11.45 14.13
C GLU A 184 -17.07 12.13 14.08
N LEU A 185 -16.95 13.14 13.22
CA LEU A 185 -15.72 13.88 13.01
C LEU A 185 -15.83 15.31 13.53
N LEU A 186 -14.71 15.80 14.03
CA LEU A 186 -14.49 17.19 14.39
C LEU A 186 -13.36 17.74 13.53
N GLN A 187 -13.44 19.00 13.13
CA GLN A 187 -12.36 19.72 12.48
C GLN A 187 -11.66 20.67 13.44
N VAL A 188 -10.35 20.76 13.31
CA VAL A 188 -9.49 21.78 13.93
C VAL A 188 -8.73 22.48 12.83
N ALA A 189 -8.89 23.80 12.74
CA ALA A 189 -8.10 24.62 11.83
C ALA A 189 -6.64 24.64 12.29
N LEU A 190 -5.71 24.38 11.37
CA LEU A 190 -4.29 24.50 11.64
C LEU A 190 -3.84 25.94 11.28
N PRO A 191 -2.87 26.51 12.00
CA PRO A 191 -2.21 27.75 11.59
C PRO A 191 -1.62 27.61 10.18
N ALA A 192 -1.44 28.71 9.46
CA ALA A 192 -0.91 28.66 8.09
C ALA A 192 0.62 28.43 8.03
N ASP A 193 1.35 28.91 9.04
CA ASP A 193 2.80 29.06 8.98
C ASP A 193 3.59 28.04 9.81
N ASP A 194 3.04 27.58 10.94
CA ASP A 194 3.74 26.68 11.86
C ASP A 194 2.83 25.56 12.37
N VAL A 195 3.46 24.42 12.64
CA VAL A 195 2.79 23.25 13.20
C VAL A 195 2.57 23.47 14.70
N PRO A 196 1.33 23.44 15.19
CA PRO A 196 1.09 23.60 16.61
C PRO A 196 1.67 22.41 17.38
N ARG A 197 2.19 22.65 18.59
CA ARG A 197 2.67 21.57 19.46
C ARG A 197 1.54 20.70 20.02
N THR A 198 0.36 21.29 20.15
CA THR A 198 -0.85 20.64 20.66
C THR A 198 -2.05 21.03 19.80
N THR A 199 -2.98 20.10 19.60
CA THR A 199 -4.22 20.32 18.82
C THR A 199 -5.43 19.72 19.53
N GLY A 200 -6.63 20.07 19.10
CA GLY A 200 -7.91 19.61 19.67
C GLY A 200 -8.76 20.71 20.30
N ASP A 201 -8.14 21.82 20.72
CA ASP A 201 -8.88 22.98 21.25
C ASP A 201 -9.65 23.69 20.14
N GLY A 202 -10.87 24.14 20.47
CA GLY A 202 -11.76 24.80 19.52
C GLY A 202 -12.34 23.91 18.42
N ALA A 203 -12.17 22.58 18.50
CA ALA A 203 -12.69 21.64 17.49
C ALA A 203 -14.21 21.81 17.27
N GLN A 204 -14.63 21.84 16.00
CA GLN A 204 -16.03 22.00 15.60
C GLN A 204 -16.52 20.74 14.88
N PRO A 205 -17.83 20.41 14.92
CA PRO A 205 -18.38 19.32 14.11
C PRO A 205 -18.00 19.46 12.63
N PHE A 206 -17.73 18.33 11.99
CA PHE A 206 -17.41 18.23 10.57
C PHE A 206 -18.23 17.10 9.94
N SER A 207 -18.95 17.40 8.87
CA SER A 207 -19.88 16.46 8.26
C SER A 207 -19.20 15.51 7.27
N GLU A 208 -19.84 14.37 6.99
CA GLU A 208 -19.37 13.41 6.01
C GLU A 208 -19.46 13.96 4.57
N ASP A 209 -20.46 14.81 4.29
CA ASP A 209 -20.57 15.49 2.99
C ASP A 209 -19.39 16.46 2.77
N GLU A 210 -19.01 17.24 3.80
CA GLU A 210 -17.82 18.09 3.74
C GLU A 210 -16.54 17.26 3.59
N LEU A 211 -16.45 16.09 4.25
CA LEU A 211 -15.31 15.18 4.08
C LEU A 211 -15.19 14.70 2.63
N ARG A 212 -16.29 14.28 2.01
CA ARG A 212 -16.29 13.83 0.61
C ARG A 212 -15.82 14.95 -0.31
N ASP A 213 -16.35 16.17 -0.13
CA ASP A 213 -15.96 17.32 -0.94
C ASP A 213 -14.46 17.64 -0.81
N VAL A 214 -13.90 17.56 0.39
CA VAL A 214 -12.47 17.76 0.61
C VAL A 214 -11.64 16.65 -0.03
N ILE A 215 -12.03 15.37 0.13
CA ILE A 215 -11.34 14.22 -0.48
C ILE A 215 -11.30 14.36 -2.01
N ASP A 216 -12.40 14.78 -2.63
CA ASP A 216 -12.47 14.99 -4.08
C ASP A 216 -11.52 16.11 -4.54
N VAL A 217 -11.33 17.16 -3.73
CA VAL A 217 -10.41 18.27 -4.03
C VAL A 217 -8.94 17.87 -3.87
N ILE A 218 -8.59 17.11 -2.82
CA ILE A 218 -7.21 16.72 -2.55
C ILE A 218 -6.79 15.44 -3.28
N GLY A 219 -7.74 14.76 -3.93
CA GLY A 219 -7.54 13.51 -4.66
C GLY A 219 -6.43 13.61 -5.69
N VAL A 220 -5.58 12.58 -5.72
CA VAL A 220 -4.52 12.43 -6.71
C VAL A 220 -5.10 11.74 -7.94
N ARG A 221 -4.79 12.26 -9.13
CA ARG A 221 -5.38 11.78 -10.39
C ARG A 221 -4.54 10.65 -10.98
N ASP A 222 -5.19 9.70 -11.62
CA ASP A 222 -4.51 8.84 -12.59
C ASP A 222 -4.08 9.66 -13.81
N VAL A 223 -2.94 9.32 -14.40
CA VAL A 223 -2.45 10.03 -15.59
C VAL A 223 -3.12 9.44 -16.84
N ASP A 224 -3.84 10.28 -17.58
CA ASP A 224 -4.51 9.87 -18.83
C ASP A 224 -3.51 9.42 -19.92
N ASN A 225 -2.34 10.06 -19.97
CA ASN A 225 -1.27 9.75 -20.92
C ASN A 225 0.03 9.49 -20.17
N GLU A 226 0.35 8.21 -19.95
CA GLU A 226 1.56 7.81 -19.25
C GLU A 226 2.80 8.44 -19.90
N PRO A 227 3.73 9.00 -19.09
CA PRO A 227 5.02 9.45 -19.61
C PRO A 227 5.79 8.31 -20.26
N ASN A 228 6.66 8.65 -21.21
CA ASN A 228 7.65 7.69 -21.71
C ASN A 228 8.48 7.15 -20.53
N ASP A 229 8.72 5.85 -20.52
CA ASP A 229 9.54 5.19 -19.50
C ASP A 229 10.95 5.83 -19.46
N PRO A 230 11.34 6.46 -18.34
CA PRO A 230 12.64 7.10 -18.21
C PRO A 230 13.79 6.09 -18.05
N GLY A 231 13.50 4.78 -17.93
CA GLY A 231 14.50 3.73 -17.72
C GLY A 231 15.16 3.77 -16.34
N LEU A 232 14.64 4.59 -15.42
CA LEU A 232 15.11 4.68 -14.04
C LEU A 232 14.42 3.61 -13.21
N ARG A 233 15.23 2.87 -12.46
CA ARG A 233 14.81 1.70 -11.67
C ARG A 233 15.40 1.78 -10.27
N TRP A 234 14.78 1.08 -9.34
CA TRP A 234 15.36 0.82 -8.02
C TRP A 234 16.74 0.18 -8.12
N ASN A 235 17.65 0.59 -7.23
CA ASN A 235 18.91 -0.13 -7.05
C ASN A 235 18.61 -1.54 -6.54
N ARG A 236 19.40 -2.51 -7.02
CA ARG A 236 19.33 -3.88 -6.48
C ARG A 236 19.72 -3.88 -5.02
N VAL A 237 18.95 -4.61 -4.20
CA VAL A 237 19.29 -4.81 -2.79
C VAL A 237 20.33 -5.91 -2.63
N GLU A 238 21.08 -5.82 -1.55
CA GLU A 238 21.92 -6.93 -1.08
C GLU A 238 21.08 -7.80 -0.16
N ILE A 239 20.91 -9.08 -0.52
CA ILE A 239 20.15 -10.05 0.25
C ILE A 239 21.03 -11.27 0.54
N THR A 240 20.87 -11.86 1.72
CA THR A 240 21.61 -13.07 2.08
C THR A 240 20.98 -14.31 1.46
N GLU A 241 21.76 -15.38 1.30
CA GLU A 241 21.23 -16.67 0.84
C GLU A 241 20.11 -17.18 1.78
N ALA A 242 20.28 -17.01 3.10
CA ALA A 242 19.29 -17.41 4.10
C ALA A 242 17.96 -16.62 3.97
N ASP A 243 18.03 -15.32 3.69
CA ASP A 243 16.84 -14.49 3.43
C ASP A 243 16.16 -14.89 2.12
N CYS A 244 16.94 -15.22 1.08
CA CYS A 244 16.39 -15.74 -0.17
C CYS A 244 15.65 -17.07 0.04
N GLU A 245 16.27 -18.01 0.75
CA GLU A 245 15.66 -19.31 1.08
C GLU A 245 14.39 -19.12 1.92
N SER A 246 14.42 -18.25 2.92
CA SER A 246 13.27 -17.94 3.77
C SER A 246 12.11 -17.34 2.95
N ALA A 247 12.40 -16.40 2.05
CA ALA A 247 11.40 -15.82 1.17
C ALA A 247 10.75 -16.86 0.23
N VAL A 248 11.56 -17.75 -0.35
CA VAL A 248 11.05 -18.85 -1.18
C VAL A 248 10.20 -19.81 -0.35
N ALA A 249 10.65 -20.16 0.85
CA ALA A 249 9.92 -21.03 1.76
C ALA A 249 8.55 -20.45 2.15
N ALA A 250 8.50 -19.14 2.48
CA ALA A 250 7.29 -18.42 2.81
C ALA A 250 6.23 -18.51 1.69
N VAL A 251 6.64 -18.25 0.44
CA VAL A 251 5.72 -18.35 -0.70
C VAL A 251 5.28 -19.80 -0.93
N ARG A 252 6.16 -20.79 -0.73
CA ARG A 252 5.77 -22.21 -0.86
C ARG A 252 4.80 -22.66 0.22
N SER A 253 4.95 -22.18 1.46
CA SER A 253 4.08 -22.58 2.58
C SER A 253 2.63 -22.19 2.36
N GLU A 254 2.37 -21.08 1.65
CA GLU A 254 1.01 -20.68 1.22
C GLU A 254 0.28 -21.78 0.45
N PHE A 255 1.03 -22.67 -0.24
CA PHE A 255 0.48 -23.72 -1.10
C PHE A 255 0.74 -25.15 -0.59
N ALA A 256 1.37 -25.32 0.58
CA ALA A 256 1.79 -26.63 1.08
C ALA A 256 0.62 -27.61 1.33
N HIS A 257 -0.60 -27.08 1.48
CA HIS A 257 -1.78 -27.87 1.87
C HIS A 257 -2.93 -27.81 0.86
N LEU A 258 -2.68 -27.48 -0.41
CA LEU A 258 -3.75 -27.33 -1.43
C LEU A 258 -4.69 -28.54 -1.55
N ALA A 259 -4.19 -29.77 -1.39
CA ALA A 259 -5.02 -30.98 -1.45
C ALA A 259 -5.79 -31.27 -0.14
N ASN A 260 -5.40 -30.64 0.97
CA ASN A 260 -5.87 -30.95 2.32
C ASN A 260 -6.19 -29.69 3.14
N TYR A 261 -6.59 -28.62 2.46
CA TYR A 261 -6.67 -27.28 3.02
C TYR A 261 -7.77 -27.16 4.07
N TRP A 262 -8.96 -27.67 3.76
CA TRP A 262 -10.08 -27.67 4.69
C TRP A 262 -10.06 -28.93 5.54
N ARG A 263 -10.32 -28.80 6.84
CA ARG A 263 -10.58 -29.93 7.73
C ARG A 263 -12.02 -29.83 8.23
N GLY A 264 -12.85 -30.81 7.87
CA GLY A 264 -14.22 -30.91 8.36
C GLY A 264 -14.29 -31.29 9.84
N GLU A 265 -15.47 -31.12 10.46
CA GLU A 265 -15.73 -31.55 11.83
C GLU A 265 -15.53 -33.06 12.04
N ASP A 266 -15.64 -33.84 10.97
CA ASP A 266 -15.38 -35.28 10.93
C ASP A 266 -13.87 -35.64 10.82
N GLY A 267 -13.00 -34.63 10.80
CA GLY A 267 -11.55 -34.77 10.70
C GLY A 267 -11.04 -35.08 9.28
N ARG A 268 -11.92 -35.23 8.28
CA ARG A 268 -11.51 -35.42 6.89
C ARG A 268 -10.98 -34.11 6.31
N THR A 269 -9.96 -34.22 5.48
CA THR A 269 -9.42 -33.09 4.75
C THR A 269 -9.93 -33.06 3.32
N SER A 270 -10.14 -31.86 2.78
CA SER A 270 -10.52 -31.65 1.38
C SER A 270 -9.67 -30.56 0.72
N PRO A 271 -9.57 -30.56 -0.62
CA PRO A 271 -8.82 -29.56 -1.34
C PRO A 271 -9.36 -28.14 -1.11
N LEU A 272 -8.49 -27.16 -1.32
CA LEU A 272 -8.79 -25.73 -1.21
C LEU A 272 -10.02 -25.32 -2.04
N SER A 273 -10.13 -25.85 -3.26
CA SER A 273 -11.25 -25.59 -4.17
C SER A 273 -11.78 -26.90 -4.78
N HIS A 274 -13.07 -26.93 -5.08
CA HIS A 274 -13.71 -28.10 -5.67
C HIS A 274 -13.11 -28.42 -7.05
N GLY A 275 -12.80 -29.70 -7.29
CA GLY A 275 -12.22 -30.17 -8.56
C GLY A 275 -10.70 -30.04 -8.66
N LEU A 276 -10.04 -29.31 -7.73
CA LEU A 276 -8.58 -29.30 -7.65
C LEU A 276 -8.06 -30.68 -7.24
N SER A 277 -7.10 -31.20 -8.00
CA SER A 277 -6.45 -32.48 -7.69
C SER A 277 -4.99 -32.49 -8.16
N ASP A 278 -4.20 -33.39 -7.57
CA ASP A 278 -2.80 -33.62 -7.96
C ASP A 278 -1.93 -32.34 -7.95
N PRO A 279 -1.91 -31.53 -6.87
CA PRO A 279 -1.12 -30.31 -6.83
C PRO A 279 0.39 -30.57 -6.73
N SER A 280 1.18 -29.78 -7.43
CA SER A 280 2.64 -29.69 -7.32
C SER A 280 3.05 -28.23 -7.11
N VAL A 281 4.14 -28.03 -6.36
CA VAL A 281 4.70 -26.71 -6.05
C VAL A 281 6.21 -26.77 -6.28
N ASP A 282 6.64 -26.13 -7.36
CA ASP A 282 8.02 -26.14 -7.84
C ASP A 282 8.61 -24.73 -7.78
N VAL A 283 9.94 -24.64 -7.69
CA VAL A 283 10.66 -23.37 -7.66
C VAL A 283 11.52 -23.27 -8.91
N GLU A 284 11.40 -22.17 -9.63
CA GLU A 284 12.14 -21.93 -10.85
C GLU A 284 12.93 -20.62 -10.80
N GLY A 285 14.01 -20.57 -11.58
CA GLY A 285 14.85 -19.40 -11.72
C GLY A 285 15.83 -19.19 -10.56
N THR A 286 16.51 -18.06 -10.62
CA THR A 286 17.47 -17.62 -9.60
C THR A 286 17.19 -16.17 -9.25
N TRP A 287 17.58 -15.74 -8.06
CA TRP A 287 17.35 -14.37 -7.60
C TRP A 287 17.88 -13.34 -8.61
N PRO A 288 17.14 -12.25 -8.89
CA PRO A 288 15.83 -11.87 -8.34
C PRO A 288 14.63 -12.44 -9.13
N PHE A 289 14.86 -13.30 -10.13
CA PHE A 289 13.85 -13.83 -11.02
C PHE A 289 13.21 -15.14 -10.52
N THR A 290 13.45 -15.51 -9.27
CA THR A 290 12.87 -16.71 -8.66
C THR A 290 11.35 -16.66 -8.66
N ARG A 291 10.73 -17.77 -9.04
CA ARG A 291 9.28 -17.96 -9.12
C ARG A 291 8.89 -19.25 -8.41
N VAL A 292 7.71 -19.25 -7.80
CA VAL A 292 7.04 -20.46 -7.33
C VAL A 292 5.93 -20.78 -8.33
N GLU A 293 6.00 -21.97 -8.92
CA GLU A 293 5.01 -22.49 -9.84
C GLU A 293 4.10 -23.48 -9.09
N VAL A 294 2.81 -23.17 -9.08
CA VAL A 294 1.78 -24.01 -8.48
C VAL A 294 0.97 -24.63 -9.60
N SER A 295 1.06 -25.95 -9.78
CA SER A 295 0.38 -26.65 -10.87
C SER A 295 -0.54 -27.75 -10.35
N PHE A 296 -1.72 -27.92 -10.95
CA PHE A 296 -2.72 -28.90 -10.53
C PHE A 296 -3.69 -29.25 -11.67
N ARG A 297 -4.46 -30.31 -11.50
CA ARG A 297 -5.55 -30.69 -12.41
C ARG A 297 -6.87 -30.08 -11.96
N HIS A 298 -7.71 -29.66 -12.90
CA HIS A 298 -9.01 -29.07 -12.62
C HIS A 298 -10.00 -29.31 -13.78
N PRO A 299 -11.32 -29.51 -13.54
CA PRO A 299 -12.33 -29.73 -14.58
C PRO A 299 -12.44 -28.63 -15.64
N HIS A 300 -12.00 -27.40 -15.32
CA HIS A 300 -11.92 -26.31 -16.30
C HIS A 300 -11.01 -26.64 -17.50
N TYR A 301 -9.95 -27.41 -17.28
CA TYR A 301 -9.02 -27.83 -18.33
C TYR A 301 -8.67 -29.32 -18.18
N VAL A 302 -9.55 -30.18 -18.70
CA VAL A 302 -9.44 -31.65 -18.55
C VAL A 302 -8.27 -32.29 -19.31
N GLN A 303 -7.73 -31.60 -20.33
CA GLN A 303 -6.69 -32.13 -21.22
C GLN A 303 -5.28 -32.00 -20.62
N GLY A 304 -5.10 -31.20 -19.57
CA GLY A 304 -3.80 -30.85 -19.03
C GLY A 304 -3.85 -30.34 -17.60
N ARG A 305 -2.95 -29.39 -17.27
CA ARG A 305 -2.83 -28.81 -15.92
C ARG A 305 -3.07 -27.31 -15.96
N LEU A 306 -3.63 -26.77 -14.87
CA LEU A 306 -3.58 -25.34 -14.59
C LEU A 306 -2.24 -25.02 -13.92
N ARG A 307 -1.71 -23.82 -14.15
CA ARG A 307 -0.51 -23.32 -13.46
C ARG A 307 -0.67 -21.86 -13.05
N ARG A 308 -0.36 -21.57 -11.79
CA ARG A 308 -0.19 -20.20 -11.29
C ARG A 308 1.28 -19.95 -10.97
N THR A 309 1.83 -18.87 -11.51
CA THR A 309 3.23 -18.49 -11.30
C THR A 309 3.30 -17.24 -10.42
N ILE A 310 4.06 -17.32 -9.33
CA ILE A 310 4.17 -16.28 -8.31
C ILE A 310 5.63 -15.85 -8.23
N ARG A 311 5.90 -14.56 -8.38
CA ARG A 311 7.25 -14.01 -8.17
C ARG A 311 7.56 -13.96 -6.68
N VAL A 312 8.78 -14.35 -6.32
CA VAL A 312 9.25 -14.25 -4.93
C VAL A 312 9.88 -12.88 -4.65
N PHE A 313 10.47 -12.26 -5.68
CA PHE A 313 11.13 -10.97 -5.56
C PHE A 313 10.66 -9.97 -6.62
N ASP A 314 10.69 -8.68 -6.27
CA ASP A 314 10.55 -7.58 -7.22
C ASP A 314 11.81 -7.40 -8.08
N ASP A 315 11.81 -6.40 -8.98
CA ASP A 315 12.91 -6.20 -9.93
C ASP A 315 14.21 -5.70 -9.27
N ALA A 316 14.12 -5.11 -8.07
CA ALA A 316 15.27 -4.77 -7.24
C ALA A 316 15.75 -5.95 -6.38
N GLY A 317 15.02 -7.07 -6.38
CA GLY A 317 15.36 -8.26 -5.61
C GLY A 317 14.87 -8.22 -4.16
N ARG A 318 13.95 -7.32 -3.82
CA ARG A 318 13.28 -7.34 -2.51
C ARG A 318 12.22 -8.42 -2.48
N VAL A 319 11.98 -8.98 -1.31
CA VAL A 319 10.96 -10.00 -1.07
C VAL A 319 9.58 -9.42 -1.32
N SER A 320 8.81 -10.05 -2.20
CA SER A 320 7.40 -9.75 -2.46
C SER A 320 6.54 -10.81 -1.77
N PRO A 321 5.97 -10.52 -0.58
CA PRO A 321 5.13 -11.48 0.13
C PRO A 321 3.94 -11.93 -0.73
N ALA A 322 3.59 -13.21 -0.63
CA ALA A 322 2.45 -13.80 -1.33
C ALA A 322 1.22 -13.94 -0.41
N LEU A 323 1.01 -12.96 0.47
CA LEU A 323 -0.08 -12.97 1.45
C LEU A 323 -1.42 -13.22 0.73
N TYR A 324 -2.18 -14.22 1.21
CA TYR A 324 -3.46 -14.65 0.64
C TYR A 324 -3.41 -15.17 -0.80
N ALA A 325 -2.24 -15.49 -1.36
CA ALA A 325 -2.15 -15.95 -2.75
C ALA A 325 -2.89 -17.29 -2.99
N SER A 326 -2.96 -18.15 -1.97
CA SER A 326 -3.78 -19.37 -1.99
C SER A 326 -5.28 -19.04 -1.98
N ILE A 327 -5.73 -18.09 -1.16
CA ILE A 327 -7.13 -17.63 -1.14
C ILE A 327 -7.54 -17.01 -2.48
N HIS A 328 -6.70 -16.16 -3.08
CA HIS A 328 -6.99 -15.61 -4.41
C HIS A 328 -7.10 -16.72 -5.47
N LEU A 329 -6.26 -17.76 -5.40
CA LEU A 329 -6.38 -18.92 -6.28
C LEU A 329 -7.73 -19.64 -6.09
N MET A 330 -8.19 -19.81 -4.84
CA MET A 330 -9.50 -20.39 -4.56
C MET A 330 -10.64 -19.55 -5.17
N GLU A 331 -10.56 -18.23 -5.01
CA GLU A 331 -11.54 -17.29 -5.56
C GLU A 331 -11.59 -17.36 -7.08
N ASP A 332 -10.45 -17.34 -7.77
CA ASP A 332 -10.36 -17.45 -9.23
C ASP A 332 -11.00 -18.76 -9.74
N LEU A 333 -10.73 -19.88 -9.06
CA LEU A 333 -11.31 -21.18 -9.39
C LEU A 333 -12.83 -21.23 -9.13
N SER A 334 -13.31 -20.62 -8.06
CA SER A 334 -14.72 -20.65 -7.67
C SER A 334 -15.61 -19.71 -8.51
N THR A 335 -15.08 -18.55 -8.90
CA THR A 335 -15.80 -17.56 -9.72
C THR A 335 -15.80 -17.93 -11.21
N GLY A 336 -14.94 -18.88 -11.61
CA GLY A 336 -14.86 -19.38 -12.98
C GLY A 336 -14.33 -18.35 -13.98
N ARG A 337 -13.69 -17.26 -13.51
CA ARG A 337 -13.06 -16.22 -14.34
C ARG A 337 -11.68 -16.67 -14.85
N LEU A 338 -11.61 -17.89 -15.33
CA LEU A 338 -10.38 -18.50 -15.81
C LEU A 338 -10.21 -18.27 -17.32
N PRO A 339 -8.97 -18.16 -17.83
CA PRO A 339 -8.71 -18.07 -19.26
C PRO A 339 -9.31 -19.24 -20.06
N SER A 340 -9.54 -19.02 -21.36
CA SER A 340 -10.03 -20.09 -22.24
C SER A 340 -9.01 -21.24 -22.31
N PRO A 341 -9.43 -22.51 -22.21
CA PRO A 341 -8.57 -23.67 -22.45
C PRO A 341 -7.79 -23.65 -23.77
N GLU A 342 -8.26 -22.92 -24.78
CA GLU A 342 -7.58 -22.74 -26.07
C GLU A 342 -6.26 -21.96 -25.97
N LEU A 343 -6.07 -21.21 -24.88
CA LEU A 343 -4.82 -20.50 -24.60
C LEU A 343 -3.75 -21.39 -23.97
N ALA A 344 -4.06 -22.67 -23.71
CA ALA A 344 -3.11 -23.60 -23.15
C ALA A 344 -1.94 -23.84 -24.12
N HIS A 345 -0.74 -23.86 -23.57
CA HIS A 345 0.51 -24.14 -24.29
C HIS A 345 1.19 -25.36 -23.66
N ASP A 346 1.61 -26.32 -24.49
CA ASP A 346 2.26 -27.57 -24.04
C ASP A 346 1.51 -28.33 -22.93
N GLY A 347 0.16 -28.32 -22.98
CA GLY A 347 -0.68 -29.01 -21.99
C GLY A 347 -0.79 -28.29 -20.64
N VAL A 348 -0.37 -27.03 -20.57
CA VAL A 348 -0.49 -26.17 -19.40
C VAL A 348 -1.31 -24.93 -19.74
N LEU A 349 -2.31 -24.64 -18.91
CA LEU A 349 -3.06 -23.38 -18.96
C LEU A 349 -2.60 -22.50 -17.81
N ASP A 350 -1.92 -21.39 -18.13
CA ASP A 350 -1.52 -20.39 -17.15
C ASP A 350 -2.73 -19.57 -16.69
N ILE A 351 -2.82 -19.37 -15.37
CA ILE A 351 -3.92 -18.64 -14.69
C ILE A 351 -3.42 -17.50 -13.81
#